data_AF-A0A2X3K1K2-F1
#
_entry.id   AF-A0A2X3K1K2-F1
#
_cell.length_a   1.000
_cell.length_b   1.000
_cell.length_c   1.000
_cell.angle_alpha   90.00
_cell.angle_beta   90.00
_cell.angle_gamma   90.00
#
_symmetry.space_group_name_H-M   'P 1'
#
loop_
_entity.id
_entity.type
_entity.pdbx_description
1 polymer ?
#
loop_
_entity_poly.entity_id
_entity_poly.type
_entity_poly.pdbx_seq_one_letter_code
_entity_poly.pdbx_strand_id
1 'polypeptide(L)' 'MEEGAQVSAGQPILEMDLDYLNANARSMISPVVCSNIDDFSGLIIKAQGHVVAGQTPLYEIKK' A
#
# COMPACT_ATOMS: atom_id res chain seq x y z
N MET A 1 -5.58 -11.91 10.71
CA MET A 1 -5.15 -10.70 11.46
C MET A 1 -6.40 -10.05 12.04
N GLU A 2 -6.32 -9.52 13.26
CA GLU A 2 -7.46 -8.88 13.92
C GLU A 2 -7.35 -7.36 13.86
N GLU A 3 -8.49 -6.67 13.82
CA GLU A 3 -8.54 -5.21 13.87
C GLU A 3 -7.89 -4.71 15.16
N GLY A 4 -7.07 -3.66 15.06
CA GLY A 4 -6.35 -3.09 16.21
C GLY A 4 -5.05 -3.79 16.60
N ALA A 5 -4.66 -4.87 15.90
CA ALA A 5 -3.36 -5.50 16.12
C ALA A 5 -2.19 -4.55 15.79
N GLN A 6 -1.12 -4.58 16.59
CA GLN A 6 0.15 -3.96 16.23
C GLN A 6 0.82 -4.77 15.12
N VAL A 7 1.35 -4.08 14.12
CA VAL A 7 1.95 -4.71 12.93
C VAL A 7 3.35 -4.17 12.67
N SER A 8 4.18 -5.00 12.05
CA SER A 8 5.51 -4.60 11.56
C SER A 8 5.53 -4.46 10.04
N ALA A 9 6.48 -3.69 9.51
CA ALA A 9 6.63 -3.54 8.07
C ALA A 9 6.89 -4.91 7.40
N GLY A 10 6.15 -5.19 6.33
CA GLY A 10 6.23 -6.46 5.59
C GLY A 10 5.38 -7.60 6.18
N GLN A 11 4.74 -7.41 7.33
CA GLN A 11 3.82 -8.38 7.88
C GLN A 11 2.55 -8.50 7.00
N PRO A 12 2.17 -9.71 6.55
CA PRO A 12 0.96 -9.90 5.76
C PRO A 12 -0.29 -9.57 6.58
N ILE A 13 -1.15 -8.69 6.04
CA ILE A 13 -2.39 -8.27 6.69
C ILE A 13 -3.62 -8.92 6.05
N LEU A 14 -3.59 -9.10 4.74
CA LEU A 14 -4.70 -9.60 3.93
C LEU A 14 -4.16 -10.51 2.83
N GLU A 15 -4.81 -11.66 2.66
CA GLU A 15 -4.58 -12.57 1.53
C GLU A 15 -5.70 -12.35 0.50
N MET A 16 -5.35 -12.35 -0.78
CA MET A 16 -6.28 -12.09 -1.87
C MET A 16 -6.16 -13.18 -2.94
N ASP A 17 -7.30 -13.65 -3.44
CA ASP A 17 -7.36 -14.50 -4.62
C ASP A 17 -7.33 -13.61 -5.88
N LEU A 18 -6.15 -13.50 -6.49
CA LEU A 18 -5.94 -12.64 -7.65
C LEU A 18 -6.66 -13.18 -8.89
N ASP A 19 -6.81 -14.48 -9.05
CA ASP A 19 -7.46 -15.08 -10.22
C ASP A 19 -8.95 -14.76 -10.22
N TYR A 20 -9.59 -14.92 -9.07
CA TYR A 20 -10.99 -14.54 -8.88
C TYR A 20 -11.19 -13.03 -9.05
N LEU A 21 -10.34 -12.20 -8.45
CA LEU A 21 -10.46 -10.74 -8.56
C LEU A 21 -10.24 -10.25 -10.00
N ASN A 22 -9.27 -10.79 -10.73
CA ASN A 22 -9.05 -10.43 -12.13
C ASN A 22 -10.27 -10.75 -13.02
N ALA A 23 -11.01 -11.81 -12.70
CA ALA A 23 -12.20 -12.21 -13.45
C ALA A 23 -13.47 -11.43 -13.08
N ASN A 24 -13.57 -10.96 -11.83
CA ASN A 24 -14.84 -10.45 -11.27
C ASN A 24 -14.79 -8.98 -10.81
N ALA A 25 -13.61 -8.42 -10.54
CA ALA A 25 -13.47 -7.05 -10.08
C ALA A 25 -13.50 -6.07 -11.27
N ARG A 26 -14.13 -4.92 -11.06
CA ARG A 26 -14.16 -3.84 -12.06
C ARG A 26 -12.78 -3.18 -12.26
N SER A 27 -11.92 -3.27 -11.26
CA SER A 27 -10.56 -2.73 -11.28
C SER A 27 -9.70 -3.47 -10.28
N MET A 28 -8.44 -3.71 -10.65
CA MET A 28 -7.40 -4.26 -9.79
C MET A 28 -6.52 -3.18 -9.16
N ILE A 29 -6.80 -1.90 -9.42
CA ILE A 29 -6.05 -0.78 -8.85
C ILE A 29 -6.32 -0.74 -7.34
N SER A 30 -5.26 -0.89 -6.55
CA SER A 30 -5.28 -0.75 -5.10
C SER A 30 -4.60 0.58 -4.72
N PRO A 31 -5.35 1.66 -4.44
CA PRO A 31 -4.76 2.94 -4.06
C PRO A 31 -4.21 2.88 -2.64
N VAL A 32 -3.00 3.42 -2.44
CA VAL A 32 -2.39 3.60 -1.13
C VAL A 32 -2.31 5.10 -0.86
N VAL A 33 -2.92 5.55 0.24
CA VAL A 33 -3.09 6.97 0.57
C VAL A 33 -2.56 7.30 1.96
N CYS A 34 -2.00 8.51 2.11
CA CYS A 34 -1.72 9.12 3.40
C CYS A 34 -2.89 10.05 3.74
N SER A 35 -3.74 9.65 4.69
CA SER A 35 -4.97 10.39 5.00
C SER A 35 -4.72 11.69 5.78
N ASN A 36 -3.62 11.78 6.53
CA ASN A 36 -3.25 12.95 7.33
C ASN A 36 -2.07 13.71 6.73
N ILE A 37 -2.12 13.96 5.41
CA ILE A 37 -1.01 14.62 4.69
C ILE A 37 -0.75 16.05 5.15
N ASP A 38 -1.77 16.73 5.68
CA ASP A 38 -1.66 18.11 6.18
C ASP A 38 -0.69 18.26 7.37
N ASP A 39 -0.38 17.15 8.05
CA ASP A 39 0.63 17.11 9.13
C ASP A 39 2.07 17.11 8.61
N PHE A 40 2.27 17.08 7.29
CA PHE A 40 3.55 16.86 6.64
C PHE A 40 3.83 17.90 5.56
N SER A 41 5.11 18.25 5.35
CA SER A 41 5.51 19.25 4.37
C SER A 41 5.39 18.81 2.90
N GLY A 42 5.10 17.52 2.67
CA GLY A 42 4.80 16.96 1.36
C GLY A 42 5.24 15.52 1.20
N LEU A 43 5.12 15.01 -0.03
CA LEU A 43 5.41 13.61 -0.37
C LEU A 43 6.26 13.54 -1.64
N ILE A 44 7.29 12.69 -1.62
CA ILE A 44 8.11 12.37 -2.81
C ILE A 44 7.71 10.98 -3.29
N ILE A 45 7.24 10.87 -4.53
CA ILE A 45 6.98 9.58 -5.16
C ILE A 45 8.32 8.92 -5.51
N LYS A 46 8.55 7.71 -4.99
CA LYS A 46 9.80 6.94 -5.19
C LYS A 46 9.59 5.81 -6.19
N ALA A 47 8.45 5.13 -6.12
CA ALA A 47 8.15 4.02 -7.01
C ALA A 47 7.91 4.50 -8.44
N GLN A 48 8.60 3.86 -9.39
CA GLN A 48 8.35 3.98 -10.82
C GLN A 48 8.38 2.58 -11.43
N GLY A 49 7.37 2.25 -12.25
CA GLY A 49 7.26 0.92 -12.86
C GLY A 49 6.91 -0.16 -11.85
N HIS A 50 7.64 -1.28 -11.89
CA HIS A 50 7.34 -2.46 -11.08
C HIS A 50 7.81 -2.30 -9.63
N VAL A 51 6.98 -2.75 -8.68
CA VAL A 51 7.25 -2.68 -7.24
C VAL A 51 7.06 -4.05 -6.61
N VAL A 52 7.87 -4.35 -5.59
CA VAL A 52 7.81 -5.62 -4.86
C VAL A 52 7.46 -5.35 -3.40
N ALA A 53 6.44 -6.05 -2.90
CA ALA A 53 5.96 -5.91 -1.52
C ALA A 53 7.09 -6.16 -0.51
N GLY A 54 7.15 -5.32 0.53
CA GLY A 54 8.18 -5.40 1.58
C GLY A 54 9.58 -4.96 1.16
N GLN A 55 9.80 -4.60 -0.12
CA GLN A 55 11.13 -4.24 -0.63
C GLN A 55 11.14 -2.84 -1.25
N THR A 56 10.21 -2.55 -2.16
CA THR A 56 10.22 -1.30 -2.92
C THR A 56 9.46 -0.19 -2.17
N PRO A 57 10.10 0.95 -1.86
CA PRO A 57 9.41 2.08 -1.24
C PRO A 57 8.48 2.76 -2.25
N LEU A 58 7.21 2.99 -1.88
CA LEU A 58 6.24 3.69 -2.73
C LEU A 58 6.49 5.19 -2.76
N TYR A 59 6.55 5.80 -1.57
CA TYR A 59 6.77 7.21 -1.39
C TYR A 59 7.49 7.50 -0.09
N GLU A 60 8.12 8.67 -0.03
CA GLU A 60 8.75 9.23 1.14
C GLU A 60 7.93 10.42 1.63
N ILE A 61 7.62 10.43 2.93
CA ILE A 61 6.88 11.53 3.56
C ILE A 61 7.91 12.51 4.13
N LYS A 62 7.82 13.78 3.73
CA LYS A 62 8.66 14.84 4.29
C LYS A 62 8.04 15.34 5.59
N LYS A 63 8.89 15.48 6.61
CA LYS A 63 8.51 16.17 7.84
C LYS A 63 8.31 17.65 7.58
#